data_AF-A0A1A9BBV3-F1
#
_entry.id   AF-A0A1A9BBV3-F1
#
_cell.length_a   1.000
_cell.length_b   1.000
_cell.length_c   1.000
_cell.angle_alpha   90.00
_cell.angle_beta   90.00
_cell.angle_gamma   90.00
#
_symmetry.space_group_name_H-M   'P 1'
#
loop_
_entity.id
_entity.type
_entity.pdbx_description
1 polymer ?
#
loop_
_entity_poly.entity_id
_entity_poly.type
_entity_poly.pdbx_seq_one_letter_code
_entity_poly.pdbx_strand_id
1 'polypeptide(L)'
;MPGPAGLAPTDYRRPVLDPATVFDGSGPLEDPLTDETLRAVEAQLGYQLPAAYVDLARRHNGGAFARDAHPAPSRTSWARDHVGVYTLAAIGRTADFSLCGELGSAFWVAEWGYPAIGIYMADCPSAGHDMIALDYRSPGEPAVVHVDQERNYQIAVLAPDFETFVAGLVEESEYDVDD
;
A
#
# COMPACT_ATOMS: atom_id res chain seq x y z
N MET A 1 -52.78 -15.93 -7.65
CA MET A 1 -51.50 -15.89 -8.38
C MET A 1 -50.74 -14.66 -7.91
N PRO A 2 -49.78 -14.78 -6.99
CA PRO A 2 -48.94 -13.65 -6.61
C PRO A 2 -47.87 -13.42 -7.69
N GLY A 3 -47.63 -12.15 -8.03
CA GLY A 3 -46.69 -11.71 -9.06
C GLY A 3 -45.22 -11.94 -8.66
N PRO A 4 -44.27 -11.76 -9.61
CA PRO A 4 -42.88 -12.11 -9.38
C PRO A 4 -42.24 -11.18 -8.35
N ALA A 5 -41.48 -11.77 -7.44
CA ALA A 5 -40.65 -11.10 -6.47
C ALA A 5 -39.69 -10.13 -7.19
N GLY A 6 -39.64 -8.89 -6.72
CA GLY A 6 -38.64 -7.93 -7.14
C GLY A 6 -37.24 -8.46 -6.82
N LEU A 7 -36.39 -8.48 -7.83
CA LEU A 7 -34.96 -8.78 -7.70
C LEU A 7 -34.33 -7.71 -6.77
N ALA A 8 -33.78 -8.12 -5.63
CA ALA A 8 -33.00 -7.23 -4.78
C ALA A 8 -31.67 -6.88 -5.49
N PRO A 9 -31.16 -5.63 -5.36
CA PRO A 9 -29.90 -5.24 -5.98
C PRO A 9 -28.72 -5.99 -5.35
N THR A 10 -28.10 -6.83 -6.18
CA THR A 10 -26.66 -7.17 -6.31
C THR A 10 -25.75 -6.98 -5.09
N ASP A 11 -25.23 -8.10 -4.60
CA ASP A 11 -23.87 -8.30 -4.06
C ASP A 11 -23.11 -7.03 -3.65
N TYR A 12 -23.45 -6.44 -2.51
CA TYR A 12 -22.47 -5.64 -1.79
C TYR A 12 -21.35 -6.58 -1.35
N ARG A 13 -20.30 -6.69 -2.18
CA ARG A 13 -19.02 -7.26 -1.76
C ARG A 13 -18.65 -6.54 -0.46
N ARG A 14 -18.57 -7.26 0.66
CA ARG A 14 -18.14 -6.67 1.93
C ARG A 14 -16.81 -5.94 1.69
N PRO A 15 -16.59 -4.75 2.30
CA PRO A 15 -15.29 -4.11 2.25
C PRO A 15 -14.25 -5.12 2.72
N VAL A 16 -13.22 -5.34 1.90
CA VAL A 16 -12.32 -6.47 2.15
C VAL A 16 -11.35 -6.16 3.29
N LEU A 17 -11.03 -4.88 3.47
CA LEU A 17 -10.16 -4.37 4.51
C LEU A 17 -10.94 -3.41 5.41
N ASP A 18 -10.75 -3.48 6.73
CA ASP A 18 -11.37 -2.57 7.69
C ASP A 18 -10.33 -1.52 8.16
N PRO A 19 -10.53 -0.21 7.91
CA PRO A 19 -9.64 0.84 8.39
C PRO A 19 -9.33 0.75 9.88
N ALA A 20 -10.29 0.30 10.70
CA ALA A 20 -10.12 0.19 12.14
C ALA A 20 -9.12 -0.91 12.56
N THR A 21 -8.80 -1.84 11.66
CA THR A 21 -7.80 -2.89 11.90
C THR A 21 -6.53 -2.67 11.09
N VAL A 22 -6.59 -1.89 10.01
CA VAL A 22 -5.42 -1.59 9.16
C VAL A 22 -4.56 -0.49 9.78
N PHE A 23 -5.18 0.55 10.33
CA PHE A 23 -4.48 1.72 10.85
C PHE A 23 -4.45 1.75 12.38
N ASP A 24 -3.42 2.36 12.96
CA ASP A 24 -3.15 2.44 14.40
C ASP A 24 -4.14 3.31 15.21
N GLY A 25 -5.16 3.87 14.54
CA GLY A 25 -6.13 4.80 15.12
C GLY A 25 -5.73 6.27 14.99
N SER A 26 -4.55 6.58 14.44
CA SER A 26 -4.24 7.91 13.96
C SER A 26 -5.14 8.29 12.78
N GLY A 27 -5.30 9.61 12.61
CA GLY A 27 -6.14 10.15 11.53
C GLY A 27 -5.55 9.87 10.14
N PRO A 28 -6.38 9.94 9.09
CA PRO A 28 -5.89 9.82 7.73
C PRO A 28 -4.94 10.96 7.36
N LEU A 29 -4.07 10.73 6.38
CA LEU A 29 -3.17 11.77 5.87
C LEU A 29 -3.90 12.80 5.02
N GLU A 30 -4.96 12.38 4.32
CA GLU A 30 -5.80 13.26 3.50
C GLU A 30 -7.29 12.99 3.70
N ASP A 31 -8.11 13.90 3.17
CA ASP A 31 -9.56 13.70 3.07
C ASP A 31 -9.90 12.40 2.31
N PRO A 32 -11.07 11.80 2.59
CA PRO A 32 -11.54 10.61 1.89
C PRO A 32 -11.49 10.73 0.37
N LEU A 33 -11.00 9.68 -0.28
CA LEU A 33 -10.77 9.67 -1.72
C LEU A 33 -12.05 9.92 -2.53
N THR A 34 -11.99 10.88 -3.45
CA THR A 34 -13.05 11.15 -4.43
C THR A 34 -12.71 10.56 -5.81
N ASP A 35 -13.72 10.36 -6.64
CA ASP A 35 -13.51 9.88 -8.02
C ASP A 35 -12.71 10.86 -8.88
N GLU A 36 -12.84 12.16 -8.60
CA GLU A 36 -12.08 13.20 -9.29
C GLU A 36 -10.59 13.09 -8.96
N THR A 37 -10.26 13.02 -7.67
CA THR A 37 -8.89 12.84 -7.19
C THR A 37 -8.30 11.53 -7.73
N LEU A 38 -9.05 10.42 -7.67
CA LEU A 38 -8.61 9.13 -8.19
C LEU A 38 -8.22 9.22 -9.67
N ARG A 39 -9.10 9.74 -10.52
CA ARG A 39 -8.81 9.90 -11.96
C ARG A 39 -7.59 10.77 -12.21
N ALA A 40 -7.41 11.85 -11.46
CA ALA A 40 -6.27 12.74 -11.61
C ALA A 40 -4.96 12.08 -11.19
N VAL A 41 -4.96 11.30 -10.09
CA VAL A 41 -3.79 10.56 -9.61
C VAL A 41 -3.41 9.44 -10.58
N GLU A 42 -4.36 8.59 -11.00
CA GLU A 42 -4.10 7.52 -11.95
C GLU A 42 -3.60 8.06 -13.30
N ALA A 43 -4.16 9.16 -13.79
CA ALA A 43 -3.70 9.81 -15.02
C ALA A 43 -2.27 10.35 -14.90
N GLN A 44 -1.88 10.88 -13.73
CA GLN A 44 -0.53 11.39 -13.49
C GLN A 44 0.49 10.26 -13.34
N LEU A 45 0.14 9.19 -12.61
CA LEU A 45 1.03 8.05 -12.39
C LEU A 45 1.11 7.12 -13.60
N GLY A 46 0.09 7.12 -14.46
CA GLY A 46 0.00 6.22 -15.63
C GLY A 46 -0.42 4.79 -15.29
N TYR A 47 -0.97 4.57 -14.09
CA TYR A 47 -1.34 3.26 -13.56
C TYR A 47 -2.74 3.27 -12.97
N GLN A 48 -3.43 2.15 -13.08
CA GLN A 48 -4.69 1.92 -12.35
C GLN A 48 -4.37 1.35 -10.96
N LEU A 49 -4.96 1.93 -9.93
CA LEU A 49 -4.72 1.51 -8.54
C LEU A 49 -5.52 0.24 -8.21
N PRO A 50 -4.99 -0.64 -7.32
CA PRO A 50 -5.74 -1.81 -6.84
C PRO A 50 -7.08 -1.41 -6.23
N ALA A 51 -8.14 -2.15 -6.55
CA ALA A 51 -9.49 -1.83 -6.11
C ALA A 51 -9.62 -1.79 -4.57
N ALA A 52 -8.91 -2.68 -3.87
CA ALA A 52 -8.88 -2.72 -2.41
C ALA A 52 -8.21 -1.48 -1.80
N TYR A 53 -7.15 -0.94 -2.44
CA TYR A 53 -6.50 0.29 -1.98
C TYR A 53 -7.41 1.51 -2.18
N VAL A 54 -8.09 1.58 -3.33
CA VAL A 54 -9.09 2.62 -3.61
C VAL A 54 -10.25 2.57 -2.62
N ASP A 55 -10.80 1.39 -2.35
CA ASP A 55 -11.91 1.21 -1.40
C ASP A 55 -11.50 1.56 0.04
N LEU A 56 -10.27 1.24 0.44
CA LEU A 56 -9.71 1.64 1.72
C LEU A 56 -9.59 3.16 1.80
N ALA A 57 -8.99 3.80 0.79
CA ALA A 57 -8.77 5.25 0.75
C ALA A 57 -10.05 6.09 0.74
N ARG A 58 -11.17 5.54 0.25
CA ARG A 58 -12.50 6.17 0.35
C ARG A 58 -13.04 6.25 1.77
N ARG A 59 -12.52 5.42 2.67
CA ARG A 59 -12.96 5.34 4.07
C ARG A 59 -11.90 5.90 5.02
N HIS A 60 -10.61 5.76 4.70
CA HIS A 60 -9.47 6.30 5.43
C HIS A 60 -8.26 6.40 4.47
N ASN A 61 -7.90 7.62 4.06
CA ASN A 61 -6.96 7.89 2.96
C ASN A 61 -5.52 8.04 3.46
N GLY A 62 -4.82 6.91 3.52
CA GLY A 62 -3.43 6.82 4.01
C GLY A 62 -3.34 6.97 5.53
N GLY A 63 -2.23 6.54 6.12
CA GLY A 63 -2.03 6.58 7.57
C GLY A 63 -1.03 5.54 8.07
N ALA A 64 -0.67 5.64 9.34
CA ALA A 64 0.23 4.70 9.99
C ALA A 64 -0.47 3.34 10.19
N PHE A 65 0.22 2.25 9.86
CA PHE A 65 -0.29 0.90 10.04
C PHE A 65 -0.39 0.55 11.53
N ALA A 66 -1.43 -0.21 11.90
CA ALA A 66 -1.55 -0.79 13.23
C ALA A 66 -0.52 -1.91 13.50
N ARG A 67 -0.07 -2.54 12.42
CA ARG A 67 0.87 -3.66 12.40
C ARG A 67 2.03 -3.30 11.50
N ASP A 68 3.22 -3.28 12.07
CA ASP A 68 4.41 -2.59 11.59
C ASP A 68 5.44 -3.50 10.93
N ALA A 69 5.09 -4.76 10.65
CA ALA A 69 5.95 -5.68 9.92
C ALA A 69 5.20 -6.54 8.89
N HIS A 70 5.93 -7.03 7.89
CA HIS A 70 5.47 -8.05 6.96
C HIS A 70 6.53 -9.15 6.77
N PRO A 71 6.15 -10.44 6.76
CA PRO A 71 7.08 -11.52 6.45
C PRO A 71 7.76 -11.32 5.09
N ALA A 72 9.06 -11.61 5.01
CA ALA A 72 9.85 -11.49 3.80
C ALA A 72 10.45 -12.85 3.42
N PRO A 73 10.43 -13.23 2.13
CA PRO A 73 10.91 -14.54 1.68
C PRO A 73 12.43 -14.70 1.76
N SER A 74 13.16 -13.60 2.00
CA SER A 74 14.62 -13.58 2.05
C SER A 74 15.13 -12.41 2.90
N ARG A 75 16.32 -12.57 3.46
CA ARG A 75 17.02 -11.54 4.23
C ARG A 75 17.15 -10.21 3.48
N THR A 76 16.74 -9.13 4.14
CA THR A 76 16.88 -7.73 3.72
C THR A 76 17.98 -7.04 4.54
N SER A 77 18.18 -5.74 4.32
CA SER A 77 18.98 -4.86 5.18
C SER A 77 18.33 -4.70 6.57
N TRP A 78 17.00 -4.72 6.65
CA TRP A 78 16.22 -4.67 7.89
C TRP A 78 16.40 -5.93 8.75
N ALA A 79 15.94 -7.08 8.26
CA ALA A 79 15.91 -8.32 9.03
C ALA A 79 16.12 -9.58 8.17
N ARG A 80 16.15 -10.75 8.83
CA ARG A 80 16.40 -12.04 8.16
C ARG A 80 15.19 -12.58 7.41
N ASP A 81 13.99 -12.32 7.91
CA ASP A 81 12.75 -12.98 7.54
C ASP A 81 11.54 -12.05 7.52
N HIS A 82 11.73 -10.75 7.72
CA HIS A 82 10.68 -9.73 7.66
C HIS A 82 11.22 -8.37 7.21
N VAL A 83 10.30 -7.46 6.96
CA VAL A 83 10.56 -6.04 6.72
C VAL A 83 9.67 -5.21 7.63
N GLY A 84 10.19 -4.09 8.12
CA GLY A 84 9.38 -3.08 8.78
C GLY A 84 8.54 -2.32 7.75
N VAL A 85 7.31 -1.96 8.12
CA VAL A 85 6.42 -1.11 7.33
C VAL A 85 5.78 -0.09 8.26
N TYR A 86 5.60 1.14 7.81
CA TYR A 86 5.21 2.21 8.72
C TYR A 86 3.93 2.93 8.30
N THR A 87 3.94 3.65 7.19
CA THR A 87 2.83 4.47 6.74
C THR A 87 2.41 4.08 5.33
N LEU A 88 1.10 3.96 5.11
CA LEU A 88 0.51 3.90 3.77
C LEU A 88 0.32 5.30 3.23
N ALA A 89 0.84 5.56 2.04
CA ALA A 89 0.66 6.85 1.36
C ALA A 89 -0.83 7.12 1.10
N ALA A 90 -1.22 8.40 1.11
CA ALA A 90 -2.55 8.78 0.66
C ALA A 90 -2.64 8.79 -0.87
N ILE A 91 -3.80 8.42 -1.41
CA ILE A 91 -4.15 8.63 -2.81
C ILE A 91 -4.55 10.10 -2.97
N GLY A 92 -3.59 10.91 -3.39
CA GLY A 92 -3.77 12.35 -3.46
C GLY A 92 -2.48 13.10 -3.74
N ARG A 93 -2.38 14.33 -3.23
CA ARG A 93 -1.27 15.26 -3.56
C ARG A 93 -1.02 16.37 -2.55
N THR A 94 -1.86 16.51 -1.52
CA THR A 94 -1.82 17.62 -0.58
C THR A 94 -0.98 17.31 0.65
N ALA A 95 -0.96 16.04 1.09
CA ALA A 95 -0.03 15.60 2.13
C ALA A 95 1.34 15.29 1.51
N ASP A 96 2.39 15.47 2.30
CA ASP A 96 3.77 15.23 1.87
C ASP A 96 3.93 13.78 1.39
N PHE A 97 3.41 12.82 2.16
CA PHE A 97 3.42 11.39 1.84
C PHE A 97 2.13 10.93 1.14
N SER A 98 1.80 11.63 0.06
CA SER A 98 0.79 11.21 -0.90
C SER A 98 1.43 10.71 -2.19
N LEU A 99 0.75 9.85 -2.94
CA LEU A 99 1.30 9.25 -4.16
C LEU A 99 1.81 10.31 -5.17
N CYS A 100 1.14 11.46 -5.24
CA CYS A 100 1.54 12.62 -6.05
C CYS A 100 1.94 13.85 -5.19
N GLY A 101 2.29 13.64 -3.92
CA GLY A 101 2.82 14.66 -2.99
C GLY A 101 4.33 14.87 -3.13
N GLU A 102 4.92 15.65 -2.22
CA GLU A 102 6.35 15.99 -2.25
C GLU A 102 7.26 14.77 -2.08
N LEU A 103 6.86 13.82 -1.23
CA LEU A 103 7.54 12.54 -1.00
C LEU A 103 6.83 11.38 -1.71
N GLY A 104 6.15 11.67 -2.83
CA GLY A 104 5.42 10.69 -3.62
C GLY A 104 6.29 9.83 -4.52
N SER A 105 5.66 8.97 -5.33
CA SER A 105 6.37 7.96 -6.14
C SER A 105 7.38 8.56 -7.11
N ALA A 106 7.12 9.76 -7.64
CA ALA A 106 8.03 10.43 -8.58
C ALA A 106 9.34 10.90 -7.90
N PHE A 107 9.26 11.32 -6.64
CA PHE A 107 10.41 11.77 -5.86
C PHE A 107 11.40 10.62 -5.63
N TRP A 108 10.92 9.46 -5.19
CA TRP A 108 11.78 8.31 -4.92
C TRP A 108 12.54 7.83 -6.16
N VAL A 109 11.88 7.87 -7.33
CA VAL A 109 12.52 7.51 -8.60
C VAL A 109 13.54 8.58 -9.04
N ALA A 110 13.13 9.85 -9.06
CA ALA A 110 13.95 10.93 -9.64
C ALA A 110 15.13 11.34 -8.74
N GLU A 111 14.88 11.49 -7.43
CA GLU A 111 15.85 12.05 -6.48
C GLU A 111 16.65 10.95 -5.77
N TRP A 112 16.01 9.81 -5.47
CA TRP A 112 16.64 8.70 -4.73
C TRP A 112 17.05 7.52 -5.62
N GLY A 113 16.78 7.59 -6.93
CA GLY A 113 17.23 6.57 -7.88
C GLY A 113 16.52 5.22 -7.75
N TYR A 114 15.37 5.16 -7.07
CA TYR A 114 14.57 3.96 -7.00
C TYR A 114 14.10 3.51 -8.40
N PRO A 115 14.03 2.20 -8.68
CA PRO A 115 13.70 1.71 -10.01
C PRO A 115 12.25 2.05 -10.40
N ALA A 116 12.03 2.51 -11.63
CA ALA A 116 10.71 2.84 -12.15
C ALA A 116 9.87 1.59 -12.49
N ILE A 117 9.47 0.84 -11.46
CA ILE A 117 8.71 -0.42 -11.57
C ILE A 117 7.20 -0.22 -11.43
N GLY A 118 6.77 0.93 -10.90
CA GLY A 118 5.38 1.17 -10.55
C GLY A 118 5.24 2.30 -9.53
N ILE A 119 4.49 2.03 -8.46
CA ILE A 119 4.09 3.05 -7.47
C ILE A 119 4.68 2.71 -6.11
N TYR A 120 5.48 3.61 -5.55
CA TYR A 120 5.92 3.53 -4.14
C TYR A 120 4.78 3.98 -3.23
N MET A 121 4.21 3.04 -2.48
CA MET A 121 2.94 3.22 -1.76
C MET A 121 3.05 3.22 -0.24
N ALA A 122 4.13 2.70 0.32
CA ALA A 122 4.35 2.72 1.76
C ALA A 122 5.84 2.87 2.07
N ASP A 123 6.12 3.57 3.17
CA ASP A 123 7.45 3.73 3.71
C ASP A 123 7.75 2.68 4.78
N CYS A 124 9.03 2.62 5.12
CA CYS A 124 9.59 1.73 6.12
C CYS A 124 10.27 2.58 7.21
N PRO A 125 10.49 2.05 8.44
CA PRO A 125 11.12 2.79 9.53
C PRO A 125 12.56 3.25 9.27
N SER A 126 13.15 2.83 8.14
CA SER A 126 14.54 3.11 7.74
C SER A 126 14.79 4.53 7.19
N ALA A 127 13.77 5.40 7.19
CA ALA A 127 13.84 6.74 6.61
C ALA A 127 14.20 6.76 5.11
N GLY A 128 13.61 5.83 4.34
CA GLY A 128 13.71 5.78 2.88
C GLY A 128 14.85 4.92 2.32
N HIS A 129 15.58 4.20 3.17
CA HIS A 129 16.59 3.22 2.75
C HIS A 129 15.95 1.93 2.21
N ASP A 130 14.67 1.75 2.45
CA ASP A 130 13.82 0.78 1.77
C ASP A 130 12.39 1.30 1.65
N MET A 131 11.68 0.79 0.65
CA MET A 131 10.32 1.22 0.31
C MET A 131 9.47 0.03 -0.14
N ILE A 132 8.16 0.14 0.07
CA ILE A 132 7.17 -0.80 -0.45
C ILE A 132 6.51 -0.23 -1.71
N ALA A 133 6.46 -1.05 -2.76
CA ALA A 133 5.93 -0.65 -4.06
C ALA A 133 4.91 -1.64 -4.62
N LEU A 134 3.97 -1.10 -5.40
CA LEU A 134 3.17 -1.85 -6.36
C LEU A 134 3.99 -2.04 -7.64
N ASP A 135 4.27 -3.28 -8.02
CA ASP A 135 5.08 -3.63 -9.19
C ASP A 135 4.19 -3.89 -10.42
N TYR A 136 4.22 -2.97 -11.38
CA TYR A 136 3.43 -2.99 -12.60
C TYR A 136 4.21 -3.50 -13.82
N ARG A 137 5.38 -4.11 -13.64
CA ARG A 137 6.16 -4.68 -14.75
C ARG A 137 5.45 -5.85 -15.44
N SER A 138 4.50 -6.49 -14.76
CA SER A 138 3.65 -7.55 -15.31
C SER A 138 2.22 -7.06 -15.53
N PRO A 139 1.52 -7.57 -16.55
CA PRO A 139 0.11 -7.23 -16.78
C PRO A 139 -0.78 -7.84 -15.69
N GLY A 140 -1.87 -7.15 -15.35
CA GLY A 140 -2.85 -7.61 -14.36
C GLY A 140 -2.78 -6.81 -13.08
N GLU A 141 -3.17 -7.45 -11.96
CA GLU A 141 -3.07 -6.85 -10.63
C GLU A 141 -1.59 -6.82 -10.18
N PRO A 142 -1.07 -5.66 -9.71
CA PRO A 142 0.33 -5.54 -9.34
C PRO A 142 0.62 -6.30 -8.06
N ALA A 143 1.76 -6.98 -8.04
CA ALA A 143 2.30 -7.56 -6.82
C ALA A 143 2.82 -6.46 -5.89
N VAL A 144 2.85 -6.73 -4.59
CA VAL A 144 3.50 -5.86 -3.60
C VAL A 144 4.92 -6.34 -3.39
N VAL A 145 5.88 -5.42 -3.57
CA VAL A 145 7.31 -5.71 -3.45
C VAL A 145 7.98 -4.76 -2.46
N HIS A 146 9.01 -5.27 -1.80
CA HIS A 146 10.01 -4.50 -1.07
C HIS A 146 11.16 -4.14 -2.01
N VAL A 147 11.67 -2.91 -1.91
CA VAL A 147 12.85 -2.45 -2.65
C VAL A 147 13.89 -1.96 -1.65
N ASP A 148 15.03 -2.64 -1.60
CA ASP A 148 16.09 -2.42 -0.62
C ASP A 148 17.25 -1.62 -1.21
N GLN A 149 17.33 -0.33 -0.91
CA GLN A 149 18.35 0.57 -1.49
C GLN A 149 19.76 0.17 -1.03
N GLU A 150 19.93 -0.23 0.23
CA GLU A 150 21.22 -0.64 0.78
C GLU A 150 21.77 -1.92 0.13
N ARG A 151 20.88 -2.70 -0.49
CA ARG A 151 21.23 -3.90 -1.27
C ARG A 151 21.17 -3.68 -2.77
N ASN A 152 21.52 -2.48 -3.23
CA ASN A 152 21.54 -2.12 -4.65
C ASN A 152 20.15 -2.28 -5.29
N TYR A 153 19.12 -1.77 -4.61
CA TYR A 153 17.72 -1.80 -5.01
C TYR A 153 17.20 -3.22 -5.30
N GLN A 154 17.61 -4.19 -4.48
CA GLN A 154 17.12 -5.56 -4.59
C GLN A 154 15.60 -5.56 -4.37
N ILE A 155 14.87 -6.24 -5.28
CA ILE A 155 13.41 -6.33 -5.23
C ILE A 155 13.01 -7.70 -4.70
N ALA A 156 12.21 -7.73 -3.64
CA ALA A 156 11.62 -8.95 -3.08
C ALA A 156 10.09 -8.88 -3.12
N VAL A 157 9.45 -9.93 -3.65
CA VAL A 157 7.98 -10.01 -3.66
C VAL A 157 7.49 -10.37 -2.26
N LEU A 158 6.62 -9.54 -1.69
CA LEU A 158 6.03 -9.76 -0.38
C LEU A 158 4.65 -10.42 -0.50
N ALA A 159 3.84 -9.97 -1.46
CA ALA A 159 2.48 -10.46 -1.65
C ALA A 159 2.08 -10.40 -3.14
N PRO A 160 1.15 -11.27 -3.57
CA PRO A 160 0.66 -11.27 -4.95
C PRO A 160 -0.20 -10.06 -5.31
N ASP A 161 -0.79 -9.39 -4.31
CA ASP A 161 -1.67 -8.22 -4.47
C ASP A 161 -1.72 -7.39 -3.19
N PHE A 162 -2.33 -6.21 -3.27
CA PHE A 162 -2.45 -5.27 -2.14
C PHE A 162 -3.26 -5.83 -0.97
N GLU A 163 -4.33 -6.57 -1.25
CA GLU A 163 -5.21 -7.12 -0.22
C GLU A 163 -4.48 -8.16 0.62
N THR A 164 -3.77 -9.07 -0.04
CA THR A 164 -2.95 -10.11 0.60
C THR A 164 -1.81 -9.50 1.40
N PHE A 165 -1.20 -8.41 0.92
CA PHE A 165 -0.18 -7.68 1.68
C PHE A 165 -0.74 -7.11 2.99
N VAL A 166 -1.85 -6.38 2.93
CA VAL A 166 -2.43 -5.76 4.13
C VAL A 166 -2.93 -6.84 5.11
N ALA A 167 -3.50 -7.93 4.61
CA ALA A 167 -3.92 -9.06 5.44
C ALA A 167 -2.74 -9.82 6.08
N GLY A 168 -1.55 -9.75 5.47
CA GLY A 168 -0.32 -10.38 5.93
C GLY A 168 0.49 -9.54 6.94
N LEU A 169 0.05 -8.32 7.26
CA LEU A 169 0.71 -7.48 8.26
C LEU A 169 0.63 -8.12 9.66
N VAL A 170 1.75 -8.06 10.38
CA VAL A 170 1.95 -8.59 11.74
C VAL A 170 2.61 -7.52 12.62
N GLU A 171 2.50 -7.66 13.93
CA GLU A 171 3.26 -6.80 14.86
C GLU A 171 4.73 -7.23 14.84
N GLU A 172 5.66 -6.28 14.73
CA GLU A 172 7.10 -6.57 14.73
C GLU A 172 7.53 -7.31 16.00
N SER A 173 6.86 -7.06 17.13
CA SER A 173 7.10 -7.76 18.39
C SER A 173 6.88 -9.29 18.33
N GLU A 174 6.19 -9.80 17.30
CA GLU A 174 6.11 -11.25 17.04
C GLU A 174 7.46 -11.86 16.62
N TYR A 175 8.43 -11.04 16.22
CA TYR A 175 9.80 -11.47 15.89
C TYR A 175 10.80 -11.27 17.04
N ASP A 176 10.45 -10.51 18.08
CA ASP A 176 11.28 -10.26 19.27
C ASP A 176 11.28 -11.43 20.28
N VAL A 177 10.50 -12.48 20.05
CA VAL A 177 10.37 -13.64 20.97
C VAL A 177 11.47 -14.69 20.83
N ASP A 178 12.42 -14.53 19.92
CA ASP A 178 13.57 -15.43 19.72
C ASP A 178 14.92 -14.68 19.81
N ASP A 179 15.32 -14.29 21.02
CA ASP A 179 16.73 -14.07 21.42
C ASP A 179 17.05 -14.76 22.76
#